data_AF-A0A2S2PHA3-F1
#
_entry.id   AF-A0A2S2PHA3-F1
#
_cell.length_a   1.000
_cell.length_b   1.000
_cell.length_c   1.000
_cell.angle_alpha   90.00
_cell.angle_beta   90.00
_cell.angle_gamma   90.00
#
_symmetry.space_group_name_H-M   'P 1'
#
loop_
_entity.id
_entity.type
_entity.pdbx_description
1 polymer ?
#
loop_
_entity_poly.entity_id
_entity_poly.type
_entity_poly.pdbx_seq_one_letter_code
_entity_poly.pdbx_strand_id
1 'polypeptide(L)'
;MSMVTNNLIDLYNEAAMDVLSKSSAEMWWSSRLVSQGEMNDSPDGLHSSNASLRLRAQILLNLYCNDHMNFNDGTCCSSTEPYTSLQSYMLIFFIICIFIGILMAIRYRQNRLSKNEPCYVVMISLAKLGLIMIYFYLCDRTNFFMKENKYYSDASFWLPVGYVFVLGLFFTEESRYTKVLHRDQTDEWKGWMQLIILIYNLTGASIKTSIANHVQILISAYLFLTGYGHFYYMWHRSDAGLTRYFQILFRLNMLTVVLCVCMNRPYQFYYYIPLVSFWFTILYLLLICPPRVTAASSEIRPAQYLYIILKILALFIFITILYMSEVFFDKIFLTRPWKALFVTTDDDIHEWWYRWKLNRFSVVNGVILSFIVILAQRYNLIDDNNHSNLVLPRLAVFSSFIAFIGLIASTVYNILCQNRIECYELLSYTSVIPIISYIILRNVSGVLRTRFSSLFAWFGRISLELMVCQYHIWLAADTHGVLVLLPGYPVLNGLIVSFIFICICHELHDITTKLTPYAVPSDHKDLFRNLICFVLLLIPLGANDGMF
;
A
#
# COMPACT_ATOMS: atom_id res chain seq x y z
N MET A 1 2.88 52.40 47.00
CA MET A 1 2.41 51.68 45.81
C MET A 1 0.90 51.51 45.98
N SER A 2 0.09 52.24 45.23
CA SER A 2 -1.38 52.14 45.33
C SER A 2 -1.79 50.74 44.87
N MET A 3 -2.37 49.96 45.77
CA MET A 3 -2.85 48.61 45.49
C MET A 3 -3.98 48.71 44.45
N VAL A 4 -3.82 48.05 43.31
CA VAL A 4 -4.86 48.00 42.27
C VAL A 4 -6.07 47.28 42.86
N THR A 5 -7.22 47.96 42.93
CA THR A 5 -8.47 47.38 43.43
C THR A 5 -9.30 46.78 42.29
N ASN A 6 -10.17 45.82 42.59
CA ASN A 6 -11.07 45.22 41.59
C ASN A 6 -11.93 46.27 40.86
N ASN A 7 -12.42 47.27 41.60
CA ASN A 7 -13.19 48.38 40.99
C ASN A 7 -12.37 49.16 39.96
N LEU A 8 -11.07 49.34 40.21
CA LEU A 8 -10.18 50.00 39.27
C LEU A 8 -9.92 49.12 38.04
N ILE A 9 -9.80 47.80 38.22
CA ILE A 9 -9.67 46.83 37.11
C ILE A 9 -10.92 46.84 36.23
N ASP A 10 -12.11 46.90 36.82
CA ASP A 10 -13.37 46.98 36.07
C ASP A 10 -13.45 48.27 35.24
N LEU A 11 -13.03 49.42 35.79
CA LEU A 11 -12.92 50.68 35.05
C LEU A 11 -11.90 50.61 33.90
N TYR A 12 -10.75 49.96 34.10
CA TYR A 12 -9.78 49.74 33.03
C TYR A 12 -10.34 48.86 31.91
N ASN A 13 -11.05 47.78 32.26
CA ASN A 13 -11.69 46.92 31.28
C ASN A 13 -12.79 47.67 30.51
N GLU A 14 -13.59 48.50 31.19
CA GLU A 14 -14.63 49.33 30.56
C GLU A 14 -14.05 50.31 29.55
N ALA A 15 -12.97 51.01 29.93
CA ALA A 15 -12.27 51.91 29.02
C ALA A 15 -11.67 51.15 27.82
N ALA A 16 -11.05 49.98 28.05
CA ALA A 16 -10.50 49.15 26.98
C ALA A 16 -11.60 48.66 26.02
N MET A 17 -12.77 48.32 26.55
CA MET A 17 -13.93 47.87 25.76
C MET A 17 -14.50 48.98 24.89
N ASP A 18 -14.66 50.21 25.40
CA ASP A 18 -15.14 51.34 24.58
C ASP A 18 -14.19 51.68 23.44
N VAL A 19 -12.87 51.54 23.67
CA VAL A 19 -11.86 51.78 22.64
C VAL A 19 -11.82 50.64 21.62
N LEU A 20 -11.75 49.39 22.06
CA LEU A 20 -11.59 48.23 21.19
C LEU A 20 -12.86 47.87 20.42
N SER A 21 -14.06 48.19 20.95
CA SER A 21 -15.34 47.98 20.25
C SER A 21 -15.44 48.73 18.91
N LYS A 22 -14.66 49.81 18.75
CA LYS A 22 -14.57 50.62 17.52
C LYS A 22 -13.54 50.07 16.53
N SER A 23 -12.85 48.99 16.87
CA SER A 23 -11.81 48.35 16.06
C SER A 23 -12.27 47.00 15.52
N SER A 24 -11.46 46.37 14.69
CA SER A 24 -11.67 44.99 14.21
C SER A 24 -11.28 43.92 15.25
N ALA A 25 -10.91 44.29 16.47
CA ALA A 25 -10.50 43.34 17.50
C ALA A 25 -11.72 42.64 18.13
N GLU A 26 -11.66 41.31 18.21
CA GLU A 26 -12.68 40.51 18.89
C GLU A 26 -12.41 40.44 20.39
N MET A 27 -13.44 40.75 21.20
CA MET A 27 -13.34 40.72 22.66
C MET A 27 -13.62 39.31 23.19
N TRP A 28 -12.62 38.69 23.82
CA TRP A 28 -12.73 37.34 24.36
C TRP A 28 -13.26 37.30 25.81
N TRP A 29 -14.59 37.24 25.95
CA TRP A 29 -15.27 37.34 27.25
C TRP A 29 -15.19 36.10 28.13
N SER A 30 -15.16 34.90 27.55
CA SER A 30 -15.22 33.65 28.31
C SER A 30 -14.00 33.44 29.21
N SER A 31 -12.87 34.10 28.92
CA SER A 31 -11.68 34.11 29.78
C SER A 31 -11.96 34.62 31.20
N ARG A 32 -12.86 35.60 31.37
CA ARG A 32 -13.28 36.12 32.68
C ARG A 32 -14.07 35.07 33.46
N LEU A 33 -15.04 34.43 32.80
CA LEU A 33 -15.91 33.41 33.40
C LEU A 33 -15.10 32.20 33.90
N VAL A 34 -14.11 31.77 33.12
CA VAL A 34 -13.22 30.66 33.52
C VAL A 34 -12.45 30.97 34.80
N SER A 35 -11.96 32.21 34.98
CA SER A 35 -11.26 32.57 36.22
C SER A 35 -12.18 32.80 37.41
N GLN A 36 -13.44 33.17 37.19
CA GLN A 36 -14.42 33.25 38.27
C GLN A 36 -14.76 31.87 38.85
N GLY A 37 -14.84 30.84 37.99
CA GLY A 37 -15.10 29.46 38.43
C GLY A 37 -13.94 28.83 39.22
N GLU A 38 -12.70 29.18 38.89
CA GLU A 38 -11.48 28.57 39.44
C GLU A 38 -10.71 29.49 40.41
N MET A 39 -11.41 30.44 41.04
CA MET A 39 -10.78 31.51 41.83
C MET A 39 -10.03 31.00 43.06
N ASN A 40 -10.53 29.91 43.67
CA ASN A 40 -9.93 29.30 44.87
C ASN A 40 -8.59 28.61 44.60
N ASP A 41 -8.31 28.26 43.34
CA ASP A 41 -7.11 27.52 42.93
C ASP A 41 -5.99 28.46 42.44
N SER A 42 -6.19 29.78 42.56
CA SER A 42 -5.18 30.78 42.25
C SER A 42 -4.06 30.78 43.31
N PRO A 43 -2.77 30.80 42.90
CA PRO A 43 -1.64 30.78 43.85
C PRO A 43 -1.51 32.07 44.69
N ASP A 44 -1.95 33.21 44.16
CA ASP A 44 -1.75 34.53 44.78
C ASP A 44 -2.93 35.50 44.58
N GLY A 45 -4.04 35.02 44.02
CA GLY A 45 -5.22 35.84 43.69
C GLY A 45 -5.05 36.74 42.47
N LEU A 46 -3.90 36.70 41.78
CA LEU A 46 -3.62 37.48 40.57
C LEU A 46 -3.35 36.57 39.37
N HIS A 47 -2.51 35.55 39.55
CA HIS A 47 -2.19 34.57 38.52
C HIS A 47 -3.28 33.50 38.40
N SER A 48 -3.54 33.07 37.17
CA SER A 48 -4.51 32.01 36.92
C SER A 48 -3.94 30.64 37.27
N SER A 49 -4.78 29.75 37.79
CA SER A 49 -4.42 28.36 38.07
C SER A 49 -4.06 27.62 36.77
N ASN A 50 -3.29 26.54 36.88
CA ASN A 50 -2.91 25.74 35.71
C ASN A 50 -4.14 25.10 35.02
N ALA A 51 -5.19 24.78 35.80
CA ALA A 51 -6.46 24.30 35.27
C ALA A 51 -7.19 25.37 34.45
N SER A 52 -7.28 26.60 34.99
CA SER A 52 -7.86 27.76 34.31
C SER A 52 -7.12 28.09 33.01
N LEU A 53 -5.78 28.05 33.02
CA LEU A 53 -4.96 28.28 31.82
C LEU A 53 -5.19 27.23 30.73
N ARG A 54 -5.28 25.94 31.10
CA ARG A 54 -5.59 24.87 30.14
C ARG A 54 -6.97 25.04 29.51
N LEU A 55 -7.98 25.36 30.32
CA LEU A 55 -9.34 25.57 29.81
C LEU A 55 -9.43 26.81 28.90
N ARG A 56 -8.76 27.91 29.27
CA ARG A 56 -8.61 29.10 28.43
C ARG A 56 -7.94 28.79 27.09
N ALA A 57 -6.82 28.08 27.12
CA ALA A 57 -6.12 27.68 25.91
C ALA A 57 -7.00 26.81 25.00
N GLN A 58 -7.76 25.88 25.58
CA GLN A 58 -8.69 25.02 24.84
C GLN A 58 -9.84 25.83 24.20
N ILE A 59 -10.44 26.77 24.93
CA ILE A 59 -11.51 27.62 24.40
C ILE A 59 -10.99 28.51 23.27
N LEU A 60 -9.81 29.12 23.45
CA LEU A 60 -9.19 29.97 22.44
C LEU A 60 -8.86 29.15 21.18
N LEU A 61 -8.30 27.96 21.35
CA LEU A 61 -8.02 27.05 20.25
C LEU A 61 -9.32 26.65 19.53
N ASN A 62 -10.36 26.29 20.26
CA ASN A 62 -11.66 25.96 19.67
C ASN A 62 -12.27 27.15 18.90
N LEU A 63 -12.15 28.38 19.40
CA LEU A 63 -12.66 29.58 18.73
C LEU A 63 -12.00 29.79 17.36
N TYR A 64 -10.68 29.64 17.26
CA TYR A 64 -9.94 29.84 16.02
C TYR A 64 -9.94 28.62 15.09
N CYS A 65 -10.05 27.42 15.64
CA CYS A 65 -9.72 26.19 14.92
C CYS A 65 -10.92 25.29 14.63
N ASN A 66 -12.07 25.49 15.29
CA ASN A 66 -13.26 24.68 15.02
C ASN A 66 -13.76 24.83 13.57
N ASP A 67 -13.54 25.98 12.94
CA ASP A 67 -13.89 26.23 11.53
C ASP A 67 -12.81 25.73 10.56
N HIS A 68 -11.65 25.31 11.09
CA HIS A 68 -10.45 24.90 10.35
C HIS A 68 -9.98 23.51 10.79
N MET A 69 -10.92 22.63 11.16
CA MET A 69 -10.59 21.30 11.66
C MET A 69 -10.20 20.36 10.52
N ASN A 70 -8.94 20.37 10.12
CA ASN A 70 -8.29 19.19 9.56
C ASN A 70 -7.19 18.74 10.53
N PHE A 71 -7.56 17.83 11.44
CA PHE A 71 -6.65 17.28 12.44
C PHE A 71 -5.69 16.28 11.79
N ASN A 72 -4.66 16.79 11.11
CA ASN A 72 -3.60 15.93 10.62
C ASN A 72 -2.55 15.61 11.70
N ASP A 73 -2.41 16.46 12.72
CA ASP A 73 -1.43 16.25 13.79
C ASP A 73 -1.82 16.90 15.15
N GLY A 74 -3.00 17.54 15.25
CA GLY A 74 -3.41 18.27 16.47
C GLY A 74 -2.50 19.44 16.87
N THR A 75 -1.47 19.73 16.07
CA THR A 75 -0.45 20.75 16.30
C THR A 75 -0.76 22.07 15.58
N CYS A 76 -1.62 22.06 14.56
CA CYS A 76 -2.03 23.26 13.84
C CYS A 76 -3.47 23.17 13.30
N CYS A 77 -4.04 24.35 12.99
CA CYS A 77 -5.37 24.52 12.45
C CYS A 77 -5.23 24.80 10.96
N SER A 78 -5.87 23.99 10.12
CA SER A 78 -5.65 23.98 8.68
C SER A 78 -6.98 23.90 7.93
N SER A 79 -7.15 24.77 6.95
CA SER A 79 -8.33 24.73 6.09
C SER A 79 -8.35 23.47 5.21
N THR A 80 -9.54 23.04 4.82
CA THR A 80 -9.70 21.92 3.89
C THR A 80 -9.09 22.26 2.54
N GLU A 81 -8.31 21.33 1.97
CA GLU A 81 -7.81 21.46 0.60
C GLU A 81 -8.99 21.71 -0.37
N PRO A 82 -8.91 22.71 -1.27
CA PRO A 82 -9.97 22.97 -2.23
C PRO A 82 -10.10 21.82 -3.24
N TYR A 83 -11.31 21.54 -3.70
CA TYR A 83 -11.54 20.53 -4.72
C TYR A 83 -11.09 21.00 -6.10
N THR A 84 -10.51 20.10 -6.89
CA THR A 84 -10.09 20.42 -8.26
C THR A 84 -11.23 20.25 -9.28
N SER A 85 -11.09 20.91 -10.42
CA SER A 85 -12.02 20.75 -11.56
C SER A 85 -12.09 19.29 -12.01
N LEU A 86 -10.96 18.58 -11.98
CA LEU A 86 -10.87 17.17 -12.34
C LEU A 86 -11.66 16.27 -11.39
N GLN A 87 -11.52 16.47 -10.08
CA GLN A 87 -12.31 15.74 -9.09
C GLN A 87 -13.81 15.95 -9.31
N SER A 88 -14.21 17.18 -9.65
CA SER A 88 -15.60 17.52 -9.96
C SER A 88 -16.11 16.77 -11.20
N TYR A 89 -15.34 16.74 -12.29
CA TYR A 89 -15.72 16.00 -13.49
C TYR A 89 -15.81 14.48 -13.26
N MET A 90 -14.87 13.91 -12.51
CA MET A 90 -14.90 12.48 -12.16
C MET A 90 -16.08 12.14 -11.26
N LEU A 91 -16.42 13.00 -10.31
CA LEU A 91 -17.60 12.81 -9.46
C LEU A 91 -18.88 12.79 -10.31
N ILE A 92 -19.02 13.75 -11.23
CA ILE A 92 -20.17 13.79 -12.18
C ILE A 92 -20.21 12.52 -13.03
N PHE A 93 -19.06 12.08 -13.57
CA PHE A 93 -18.96 10.85 -14.35
C PHE A 93 -19.45 9.63 -13.55
N PHE A 94 -18.99 9.47 -12.31
CA PHE A 94 -19.41 8.35 -11.47
C PHE A 94 -20.89 8.43 -11.08
N ILE A 95 -21.43 9.61 -10.80
CA ILE A 95 -22.87 9.79 -10.55
C ILE A 95 -23.70 9.35 -11.76
N ILE A 96 -23.28 9.72 -12.98
CA ILE A 96 -23.93 9.27 -14.22
C ILE A 96 -23.83 7.75 -14.36
N CYS A 97 -22.66 7.15 -14.12
CA CYS A 97 -22.50 5.69 -14.15
C CYS A 97 -23.40 4.99 -13.15
N ILE A 98 -23.54 5.52 -11.93
CA ILE A 98 -24.43 4.98 -10.90
C ILE A 98 -25.89 5.04 -11.37
N PHE A 99 -26.33 6.19 -11.90
CA PHE A 99 -27.69 6.35 -12.40
C PHE A 99 -28.01 5.36 -13.54
N ILE A 100 -27.12 5.26 -14.53
CA ILE A 100 -27.27 4.29 -15.63
C ILE A 100 -27.22 2.85 -15.12
N GLY A 101 -26.33 2.54 -14.17
CA GLY A 101 -26.23 1.23 -13.53
C GLY A 101 -27.51 0.82 -12.81
N ILE A 102 -28.15 1.75 -12.08
CA ILE A 102 -29.45 1.54 -11.43
C ILE A 102 -30.53 1.27 -12.48
N LEU A 103 -30.61 2.08 -13.55
CA LEU A 103 -31.57 1.86 -14.65
C LEU A 103 -31.39 0.49 -15.31
N MET A 104 -30.14 0.06 -15.54
CA MET A 104 -29.83 -1.25 -16.11
C MET A 104 -30.17 -2.39 -15.14
N ALA A 105 -29.94 -2.22 -13.83
CA ALA A 105 -30.34 -3.20 -12.82
C ALA A 105 -31.87 -3.36 -12.74
N ILE A 106 -32.63 -2.26 -12.89
CA ILE A 106 -34.09 -2.29 -12.97
C ILE A 106 -34.55 -3.02 -14.23
N ARG A 107 -33.96 -2.72 -15.41
CA ARG A 107 -34.27 -3.42 -16.67
C ARG A 107 -33.94 -4.91 -16.62
N TYR A 108 -32.84 -5.27 -15.97
CA TYR A 108 -32.49 -6.67 -15.69
C TYR A 108 -33.58 -7.34 -14.85
N ARG A 109 -34.03 -6.71 -13.75
CA ARG A 109 -35.09 -7.25 -12.88
C ARG A 109 -36.43 -7.41 -13.62
N GLN A 110 -36.66 -6.60 -14.65
CA GLN A 110 -37.81 -6.72 -15.56
C GLN A 110 -37.63 -7.79 -16.66
N ASN A 111 -36.62 -8.66 -16.56
CA ASN A 111 -36.24 -9.69 -17.54
C ASN A 111 -35.95 -9.17 -18.96
N ARG A 112 -35.58 -7.89 -19.10
CA ARG A 112 -35.30 -7.27 -20.41
C ARG A 112 -33.81 -7.27 -20.79
N LEU A 113 -32.94 -7.80 -19.94
CA LEU A 113 -31.48 -7.77 -20.14
C LEU A 113 -30.83 -9.04 -19.59
N SER A 114 -29.83 -9.60 -20.27
CA SER A 114 -29.07 -10.75 -19.79
C SER A 114 -27.88 -10.34 -18.92
N LYS A 115 -27.61 -11.10 -17.84
CA LYS A 115 -26.51 -10.84 -16.89
C LYS A 115 -25.11 -10.88 -17.54
N ASN A 116 -24.97 -11.56 -18.68
CA ASN A 116 -23.70 -11.75 -19.38
C ASN A 116 -23.48 -10.73 -20.50
N GLU A 117 -24.40 -9.79 -20.71
CA GLU A 117 -24.18 -8.73 -21.70
C GLU A 117 -22.99 -7.85 -21.30
N PRO A 118 -22.04 -7.57 -22.22
CA PRO A 118 -20.81 -6.85 -21.89
C PRO A 118 -21.09 -5.44 -21.40
N CYS A 119 -22.10 -4.77 -21.97
CA CYS A 119 -22.52 -3.43 -21.55
C CYS A 119 -23.04 -3.43 -20.10
N TYR A 120 -23.83 -4.43 -19.71
CA TYR A 120 -24.31 -4.58 -18.34
C TYR A 120 -23.16 -4.79 -17.36
N VAL A 121 -22.23 -5.71 -17.68
CA VAL A 121 -21.08 -6.03 -16.82
C VAL A 121 -20.21 -4.79 -16.60
N VAL A 122 -19.89 -4.06 -17.66
CA VAL A 122 -19.06 -2.85 -17.58
C VAL A 122 -19.77 -1.76 -16.78
N MET A 123 -21.03 -1.44 -17.09
CA MET A 123 -21.74 -0.35 -16.41
C MET A 123 -22.00 -0.61 -14.93
N ILE A 124 -22.36 -1.84 -14.56
CA ILE A 124 -22.53 -2.20 -13.14
C ILE A 124 -21.19 -2.16 -12.40
N SER A 125 -20.11 -2.61 -13.04
CA SER A 125 -18.77 -2.55 -12.44
C SER A 125 -18.31 -1.10 -12.23
N LEU A 126 -18.56 -0.20 -13.20
CA LEU A 126 -18.29 1.22 -13.09
C LEU A 126 -19.18 1.92 -12.04
N ALA A 127 -20.46 1.54 -11.95
CA ALA A 127 -21.37 2.07 -10.92
C ALA A 127 -20.90 1.68 -9.51
N LYS A 128 -20.54 0.41 -9.29
CA LYS A 128 -19.97 -0.06 -8.02
C LYS A 128 -18.66 0.64 -7.70
N LEU A 129 -17.77 0.80 -8.68
CA LEU A 129 -16.53 1.54 -8.52
C LEU A 129 -16.80 2.99 -8.09
N GLY A 130 -17.76 3.66 -8.73
CA GLY A 130 -18.17 5.03 -8.38
C GLY A 130 -18.67 5.16 -6.95
N LEU A 131 -19.50 4.22 -6.48
CA LEU A 131 -19.96 4.20 -5.08
C LEU A 131 -18.79 4.06 -4.10
N ILE A 132 -17.82 3.19 -4.42
CA ILE A 132 -16.62 2.99 -3.60
C ILE A 132 -15.73 4.24 -3.60
N MET A 133 -15.54 4.90 -4.75
CA MET A 133 -14.76 6.13 -4.84
C MET A 133 -15.40 7.28 -4.07
N ILE A 134 -16.73 7.43 -4.13
CA ILE A 134 -17.47 8.41 -3.31
C ILE A 134 -17.29 8.10 -1.82
N TYR A 135 -17.39 6.83 -1.42
CA TYR A 135 -17.15 6.44 -0.04
C TYR A 135 -15.73 6.79 0.43
N PHE A 136 -14.70 6.51 -0.37
CA PHE A 136 -13.32 6.90 -0.02
C PHE A 136 -13.15 8.41 0.08
N TYR A 137 -13.79 9.17 -0.81
CA TYR A 137 -13.73 10.62 -0.77
C TYR A 137 -14.36 11.16 0.53
N LEU A 138 -15.49 10.58 0.95
CA LEU A 138 -16.12 10.91 2.23
C LEU A 138 -15.24 10.55 3.43
N CYS A 139 -14.61 9.38 3.43
CA CYS A 139 -13.75 8.93 4.54
C CYS A 139 -12.46 9.76 4.70
N ASP A 140 -11.82 10.11 3.59
CA ASP A 140 -10.50 10.71 3.61
C ASP A 140 -10.55 12.25 3.49
N ARG A 141 -11.28 12.77 2.51
CA ARG A 141 -11.28 14.20 2.15
C ARG A 141 -12.30 15.03 2.91
N THR A 142 -13.30 14.41 3.52
CA THR A 142 -14.29 15.14 4.31
C THR A 142 -14.13 14.85 5.81
N ASN A 143 -14.62 15.77 6.63
CA ASN A 143 -14.70 15.59 8.09
C ASN A 143 -16.00 14.89 8.51
N PHE A 144 -16.67 14.19 7.59
CA PHE A 144 -17.91 13.48 7.88
C PHE A 144 -17.71 12.40 8.94
N PHE A 145 -16.56 11.72 8.89
CA PHE A 145 -16.13 10.76 9.90
C PHE A 145 -15.01 11.34 10.76
N MET A 146 -15.02 10.99 12.04
CA MET A 146 -14.00 11.42 12.98
C MET A 146 -12.68 10.70 12.70
N LYS A 147 -11.56 11.39 12.95
CA LYS A 147 -10.20 10.87 12.80
C LYS A 147 -9.50 10.95 14.14
N GLU A 148 -8.86 9.88 14.56
CA GLU A 148 -8.09 9.81 15.81
C GLU A 148 -6.61 9.54 15.53
N ASN A 149 -5.73 10.04 16.40
CA ASN A 149 -4.29 9.79 16.30
C ASN A 149 -3.95 8.34 16.67
N LYS A 150 -2.91 7.80 16.02
CA LYS A 150 -2.39 6.47 16.34
C LYS A 150 -1.62 6.45 17.66
N TYR A 151 -1.86 5.43 18.47
CA TYR A 151 -1.07 5.15 19.67
C TYR A 151 -0.47 3.76 19.59
N TYR A 152 0.87 3.69 19.61
CA TYR A 152 1.57 2.42 19.61
C TYR A 152 1.65 1.82 21.01
N SER A 153 1.28 0.54 21.13
CA SER A 153 1.55 -0.32 22.28
C SER A 153 1.99 -1.69 21.80
N ASP A 154 2.88 -2.36 22.55
CA ASP A 154 3.33 -3.72 22.20
C ASP A 154 2.15 -4.69 22.19
N ALA A 155 1.19 -4.54 23.11
CA ALA A 155 -0.01 -5.38 23.15
C ALA A 155 -0.93 -5.14 21.95
N SER A 156 -1.10 -3.88 21.52
CA SER A 156 -1.96 -3.55 20.38
C SER A 156 -1.41 -4.08 19.05
N PHE A 157 -0.10 -4.30 18.95
CA PHE A 157 0.53 -4.91 17.78
C PHE A 157 0.53 -6.44 17.83
N TRP A 158 1.02 -7.04 18.92
CA TRP A 158 1.21 -8.49 19.00
C TRP A 158 -0.08 -9.29 19.19
N LEU A 159 -1.11 -8.74 19.84
CA LEU A 159 -2.38 -9.45 20.03
C LEU A 159 -3.12 -9.70 18.69
N PRO A 160 -3.33 -8.70 17.81
CA PRO A 160 -3.93 -8.94 16.49
C PRO A 160 -3.09 -9.89 15.63
N VAL A 161 -1.76 -9.78 15.67
CA VAL A 161 -0.86 -10.70 14.95
C VAL A 161 -1.09 -12.13 15.44
N GLY A 162 -1.04 -12.38 16.76
CA GLY A 162 -1.28 -13.69 17.34
C GLY A 162 -2.65 -14.26 16.97
N TYR A 163 -3.71 -13.43 17.06
CA TYR A 163 -5.07 -13.83 16.70
C TYR A 163 -5.20 -14.26 15.24
N VAL A 164 -4.66 -13.48 14.31
CA VAL A 164 -4.69 -13.78 12.88
C VAL A 164 -3.92 -15.05 12.54
N PHE A 165 -2.77 -15.31 13.20
CA PHE A 165 -2.03 -16.56 13.02
C PHE A 165 -2.77 -17.78 13.58
N VAL A 166 -3.41 -17.66 14.74
CA VAL A 166 -4.25 -18.72 15.31
C VAL A 166 -5.40 -19.06 14.35
N LEU A 167 -6.11 -18.05 13.83
CA LEU A 167 -7.14 -18.25 12.82
C LEU A 167 -6.57 -18.93 11.55
N GLY A 168 -5.44 -18.45 11.05
CA GLY A 168 -4.79 -19.02 9.86
C GLY A 168 -4.47 -20.51 9.99
N LEU A 169 -4.07 -20.97 11.18
CA LEU A 169 -3.81 -22.38 11.46
C LEU A 169 -5.08 -23.25 11.42
N PHE A 170 -6.22 -22.74 11.90
CA PHE A 170 -7.49 -23.47 11.86
C PHE A 170 -8.02 -23.71 10.44
N PHE A 171 -7.75 -22.79 9.50
CA PHE A 171 -8.18 -22.89 8.11
C PHE A 171 -7.12 -23.54 7.19
N THR A 172 -6.47 -24.62 7.65
CA THR A 172 -5.46 -25.34 6.85
C THR A 172 -6.10 -26.41 5.98
N GLU A 173 -5.85 -26.37 4.68
CA GLU A 173 -6.36 -27.31 3.67
C GLU A 173 -5.23 -27.98 2.89
N GLU A 174 -5.55 -29.09 2.20
CA GLU A 174 -4.60 -29.80 1.34
C GLU A 174 -4.63 -29.22 -0.09
N SER A 175 -3.44 -28.92 -0.62
CA SER A 175 -3.24 -28.44 -1.97
C SER A 175 -3.27 -29.58 -2.98
N ARG A 176 -3.80 -29.31 -4.17
CA ARG A 176 -3.76 -30.21 -5.32
C ARG A 176 -2.40 -30.22 -6.01
N TYR A 177 -1.52 -29.27 -5.67
CA TYR A 177 -0.23 -29.07 -6.31
C TYR A 177 0.90 -29.48 -5.37
N THR A 178 1.88 -30.22 -5.91
CA THR A 178 3.06 -30.67 -5.18
C THR A 178 4.31 -29.88 -5.53
N LYS A 179 4.26 -29.05 -6.59
CA LYS A 179 5.41 -28.27 -7.07
C LYS A 179 5.90 -27.26 -6.03
N VAL A 180 7.20 -27.00 -6.05
CA VAL A 180 7.84 -25.98 -5.20
C VAL A 180 7.18 -24.63 -5.45
N LEU A 181 6.78 -23.96 -4.37
CA LEU A 181 6.25 -22.60 -4.39
C LEU A 181 5.10 -22.41 -5.41
N HIS A 182 4.16 -23.35 -5.39
CA HIS A 182 2.97 -23.28 -6.24
C HIS A 182 2.04 -22.13 -5.83
N ARG A 183 1.00 -21.88 -6.66
CA ARG A 183 0.15 -20.71 -6.52
C ARG A 183 -0.49 -20.56 -5.13
N ASP A 184 -1.10 -21.62 -4.61
CA ASP A 184 -1.78 -21.56 -3.31
C ASP A 184 -0.82 -21.20 -2.16
N GLN A 185 0.41 -21.72 -2.18
CA GLN A 185 1.46 -21.30 -1.25
C GLN A 185 1.92 -19.85 -1.44
N THR A 186 2.06 -19.38 -2.68
CA THR A 186 2.43 -17.98 -2.91
C THR A 186 1.34 -17.02 -2.48
N ASP A 187 0.07 -17.38 -2.68
CA ASP A 187 -1.07 -16.59 -2.26
C ASP A 187 -1.18 -16.63 -0.72
N GLU A 188 -1.00 -17.80 -0.08
CA GLU A 188 -0.89 -17.90 1.38
C GLU A 188 0.21 -17.00 1.94
N TRP A 189 1.40 -17.03 1.33
CA TRP A 189 2.54 -16.23 1.76
C TRP A 189 2.22 -14.73 1.66
N LYS A 190 1.67 -14.28 0.53
CA LYS A 190 1.21 -12.90 0.38
C LYS A 190 0.14 -12.56 1.42
N GLY A 191 -0.79 -13.45 1.72
CA GLY A 191 -1.87 -13.17 2.67
C GLY A 191 -1.37 -12.81 4.07
N TRP A 192 -0.56 -13.68 4.66
CA TRP A 192 -0.06 -13.42 6.02
C TRP A 192 0.89 -12.22 6.05
N MET A 193 1.72 -12.03 5.03
CA MET A 193 2.56 -10.83 4.93
C MET A 193 1.72 -9.56 4.85
N GLN A 194 0.65 -9.56 4.05
CA GLN A 194 -0.24 -8.40 3.92
C GLN A 194 -0.85 -8.06 5.27
N LEU A 195 -1.37 -9.05 6.00
CA LEU A 195 -2.02 -8.83 7.29
C LEU A 195 -1.04 -8.24 8.33
N ILE A 196 0.22 -8.66 8.33
CA ILE A 196 1.24 -8.06 9.21
C ILE A 196 1.52 -6.60 8.82
N ILE A 197 1.69 -6.30 7.52
CA ILE A 197 1.93 -4.93 7.04
C ILE A 197 0.76 -4.01 7.40
N LEU A 198 -0.46 -4.52 7.24
CA LEU A 198 -1.69 -3.85 7.59
C LEU A 198 -1.78 -3.52 9.10
N ILE A 199 -1.53 -4.51 9.97
CA ILE A 199 -1.51 -4.31 11.42
C ILE A 199 -0.42 -3.30 11.79
N TYR A 200 0.77 -3.44 11.22
CA TYR A 200 1.90 -2.52 11.43
C TYR A 200 1.52 -1.06 11.11
N ASN A 201 0.85 -0.83 9.98
CA ASN A 201 0.42 0.51 9.57
C ASN A 201 -0.71 1.04 10.45
N LEU A 202 -1.67 0.19 10.83
CA LEU A 202 -2.81 0.56 11.68
C LEU A 202 -2.34 0.99 13.09
N THR A 203 -1.44 0.22 13.71
CA THR A 203 -0.98 0.47 15.09
C THR A 203 0.14 1.52 15.18
N GLY A 204 0.65 2.04 14.05
CA GLY A 204 1.77 2.98 14.05
C GLY A 204 3.08 2.36 14.56
N ALA A 205 3.31 1.07 14.30
CA ALA A 205 4.48 0.34 14.80
C ALA A 205 5.81 0.75 14.13
N SER A 206 5.78 1.73 13.22
CA SER A 206 6.95 2.30 12.54
C SER A 206 7.95 2.97 13.47
N ILE A 207 7.52 3.36 14.68
CA ILE A 207 8.35 3.95 15.74
C ILE A 207 9.39 2.93 16.25
N LYS A 208 9.05 1.63 16.26
CA LYS A 208 9.97 0.57 16.68
C LYS A 208 10.79 0.10 15.48
N THR A 209 12.07 0.46 15.43
CA THR A 209 13.00 0.09 14.35
C THR A 209 13.04 -1.41 14.08
N SER A 210 13.02 -2.24 15.13
CA SER A 210 13.04 -3.70 14.97
C SER A 210 11.85 -4.24 14.17
N ILE A 211 10.64 -3.74 14.44
CA ILE A 211 9.44 -4.15 13.71
C ILE A 211 9.51 -3.62 12.27
N ALA A 212 9.91 -2.36 12.09
CA ALA A 212 10.07 -1.76 10.78
C ALA A 212 11.07 -2.53 9.89
N ASN A 213 12.19 -2.99 10.45
CA ASN A 213 13.18 -3.81 9.73
C ASN A 213 12.58 -5.15 9.25
N HIS A 214 11.80 -5.83 10.10
CA HIS A 214 11.12 -7.06 9.72
C HIS A 214 10.06 -6.83 8.64
N VAL A 215 9.25 -5.78 8.78
CA VAL A 215 8.27 -5.38 7.76
C VAL A 215 8.95 -5.06 6.43
N GLN A 216 10.13 -4.43 6.47
CA GLN A 216 10.90 -4.17 5.25
C GLN A 216 11.36 -5.47 4.56
N ILE A 217 11.72 -6.52 5.31
CA ILE A 217 11.98 -7.85 4.74
C ILE A 217 10.72 -8.40 4.05
N LEU A 218 9.53 -8.23 4.64
CA LEU A 218 8.28 -8.67 4.02
C LEU A 218 8.01 -7.93 2.70
N ILE A 219 8.26 -6.62 2.64
CA ILE A 219 8.15 -5.84 1.40
C ILE A 219 9.14 -6.35 0.35
N SER A 220 10.39 -6.64 0.74
CA SER A 220 11.38 -7.25 -0.15
C SER A 220 10.95 -8.65 -0.62
N ALA A 221 10.31 -9.44 0.25
CA ALA A 221 9.77 -10.77 -0.09
C ALA A 221 8.62 -10.69 -1.11
N TYR A 222 7.78 -9.66 -1.06
CA TYR A 222 6.79 -9.41 -2.12
C TYR A 222 7.42 -9.18 -3.49
N LEU A 223 8.44 -8.32 -3.55
CA LEU A 223 9.15 -8.03 -4.80
C LEU A 223 9.93 -9.26 -5.30
N PHE A 224 10.49 -10.04 -4.38
CA PHE A 224 11.08 -11.34 -4.67
C PHE A 224 10.06 -12.29 -5.33
N LEU A 225 8.85 -12.39 -4.77
CA LEU A 225 7.77 -13.21 -5.33
C LEU A 225 7.35 -12.75 -6.72
N THR A 226 7.32 -11.43 -6.97
CA THR A 226 7.09 -10.86 -8.31
C THR A 226 8.16 -11.35 -9.29
N GLY A 227 9.44 -11.25 -8.91
CA GLY A 227 10.57 -11.74 -9.73
C GLY A 227 10.49 -13.23 -10.03
N TYR A 228 10.28 -14.04 -8.99
CA TYR A 228 10.16 -15.50 -9.08
C TYR A 228 8.97 -15.92 -9.96
N GLY A 229 7.77 -15.44 -9.63
CA GLY A 229 6.53 -15.89 -10.27
C GLY A 229 6.45 -15.53 -11.74
N HIS A 230 6.84 -14.29 -12.11
CA HIS A 230 6.80 -13.87 -13.51
C HIS A 230 7.88 -14.54 -14.35
N PHE A 231 9.10 -14.73 -13.83
CA PHE A 231 10.13 -15.48 -14.53
C PHE A 231 9.73 -16.93 -14.73
N TYR A 232 9.31 -17.62 -13.67
CA TYR A 232 8.87 -19.02 -13.73
C TYR A 232 7.74 -19.20 -14.75
N TYR A 233 6.77 -18.28 -14.75
CA TYR A 233 5.65 -18.29 -15.69
C TYR A 233 6.13 -18.14 -17.14
N MET A 234 6.91 -17.09 -17.45
CA MET A 234 7.37 -16.80 -18.80
C MET A 234 8.37 -17.83 -19.33
N TRP A 235 9.07 -18.53 -18.45
CA TRP A 235 9.94 -19.65 -18.83
C TRP A 235 9.16 -20.82 -19.43
N HIS A 236 8.06 -21.20 -18.76
CA HIS A 236 7.25 -22.37 -19.14
C HIS A 236 6.19 -22.04 -20.19
N ARG A 237 5.67 -20.82 -20.23
CA ARG A 237 4.62 -20.40 -21.17
C ARG A 237 5.21 -19.60 -22.32
N SER A 238 4.89 -20.03 -23.54
CA SER A 238 5.27 -19.33 -24.78
C SER A 238 4.43 -18.07 -25.07
N ASP A 239 3.32 -17.86 -24.35
CA ASP A 239 2.54 -16.62 -24.38
C ASP A 239 3.22 -15.50 -23.57
N ALA A 240 4.26 -14.92 -24.17
CA ALA A 240 4.81 -13.63 -23.75
C ALA A 240 4.29 -12.51 -24.66
N GLY A 241 3.01 -12.54 -25.03
CA GLY A 241 2.43 -11.52 -25.89
C GLY A 241 2.36 -10.15 -25.21
N LEU A 242 2.44 -9.08 -26.00
CA LEU A 242 2.24 -7.71 -25.51
C LEU A 242 0.89 -7.52 -24.80
N THR A 243 -0.15 -8.21 -25.26
CA THR A 243 -1.47 -8.23 -24.64
C THR A 243 -1.41 -8.61 -23.17
N ARG A 244 -0.67 -9.68 -22.84
CA ARG A 244 -0.51 -10.16 -21.47
C ARG A 244 0.19 -9.13 -20.59
N TYR A 245 1.24 -8.50 -21.12
CA TYR A 245 1.97 -7.44 -20.42
C TYR A 245 1.02 -6.30 -20.02
N PHE A 246 0.21 -5.80 -20.96
CA PHE A 246 -0.78 -4.77 -20.66
C PHE A 246 -1.88 -5.24 -19.71
N GLN A 247 -2.31 -6.51 -19.77
CA GLN A 247 -3.32 -7.05 -18.83
C GLN A 247 -2.80 -7.07 -17.40
N ILE A 248 -1.52 -7.45 -17.20
CA ILE A 248 -0.90 -7.44 -15.88
C ILE A 248 -0.73 -5.99 -15.40
N LEU A 249 -0.22 -5.09 -16.23
CA LEU A 249 -0.07 -3.68 -15.86
C LEU A 249 -1.40 -3.03 -15.52
N PHE A 250 -2.46 -3.30 -16.29
CA PHE A 250 -3.80 -2.78 -16.00
C PHE A 250 -4.29 -3.27 -14.65
N ARG A 251 -4.16 -4.57 -14.34
CA ARG A 251 -4.56 -5.12 -13.04
C ARG A 251 -3.80 -4.52 -11.87
N LEU A 252 -2.50 -4.24 -12.05
CA LEU A 252 -1.69 -3.62 -11.01
C LEU A 252 -2.06 -2.14 -10.77
N ASN A 253 -2.42 -1.41 -11.83
CA ASN A 253 -2.49 0.05 -11.80
C ASN A 253 -3.91 0.64 -11.87
N MET A 254 -4.92 -0.14 -12.23
CA MET A 254 -6.26 0.40 -12.45
C MET A 254 -6.81 1.11 -11.22
N LEU A 255 -6.70 0.49 -10.03
CA LEU A 255 -7.17 1.08 -8.79
C LEU A 255 -6.38 2.36 -8.44
N THR A 256 -5.04 2.32 -8.49
CA THR A 256 -4.22 3.48 -8.14
C THR A 256 -4.41 4.64 -9.09
N VAL A 257 -4.48 4.40 -10.41
CA VAL A 257 -4.74 5.46 -11.38
C VAL A 257 -6.10 6.11 -11.15
N VAL A 258 -7.15 5.32 -10.89
CA VAL A 258 -8.47 5.87 -10.56
C VAL A 258 -8.41 6.70 -9.27
N LEU A 259 -7.71 6.22 -8.24
CA LEU A 259 -7.53 6.96 -7.00
C LEU A 259 -6.73 8.25 -7.16
N CYS A 260 -5.66 8.26 -7.96
CA CYS A 260 -4.90 9.47 -8.25
C CYS A 260 -5.80 10.57 -8.82
N VAL A 261 -6.68 10.20 -9.75
CA VAL A 261 -7.63 11.14 -10.36
C VAL A 261 -8.74 11.56 -9.39
N CYS A 262 -9.31 10.62 -8.63
CA CYS A 262 -10.41 10.93 -7.70
C CYS A 262 -9.94 11.70 -6.46
N MET A 263 -8.73 11.42 -5.98
CA MET A 263 -8.19 11.97 -4.74
C MET A 263 -7.21 13.11 -4.96
N ASN A 264 -6.84 13.43 -6.20
CA ASN A 264 -5.83 14.44 -6.51
C ASN A 264 -4.53 14.22 -5.71
N ARG A 265 -4.01 12.99 -5.75
CA ARG A 265 -2.74 12.61 -5.11
C ARG A 265 -1.79 12.04 -6.17
N PRO A 266 -0.49 12.36 -6.09
CA PRO A 266 0.50 11.89 -7.06
C PRO A 266 0.60 10.37 -7.02
N TYR A 267 0.92 9.76 -8.17
CA TYR A 267 1.04 8.31 -8.30
C TYR A 267 2.05 7.68 -7.30
N GLN A 268 3.07 8.45 -6.91
CA GLN A 268 4.07 8.04 -5.92
C GLN A 268 3.55 7.87 -4.49
N PHE A 269 2.42 8.50 -4.15
CA PHE A 269 1.79 8.31 -2.84
C PHE A 269 1.53 6.82 -2.57
N TYR A 270 1.20 6.05 -3.62
CA TYR A 270 1.04 4.60 -3.58
C TYR A 270 2.32 3.85 -3.95
N TYR A 271 3.47 4.27 -3.42
CA TYR A 271 4.85 3.91 -3.85
C TYR A 271 5.09 2.43 -4.21
N TYR A 272 4.40 1.49 -3.57
CA TYR A 272 4.53 0.06 -3.84
C TYR A 272 4.10 -0.31 -5.27
N ILE A 273 3.02 0.29 -5.78
CA ILE A 273 2.45 -0.03 -7.10
C ILE A 273 3.33 0.45 -8.26
N PRO A 274 3.84 1.71 -8.27
CA PRO A 274 4.90 2.14 -9.19
C PRO A 274 6.11 1.22 -9.16
N LEU A 275 6.55 0.82 -7.95
CA LEU A 275 7.74 -0.01 -7.77
C LEU A 275 7.57 -1.40 -8.38
N VAL A 276 6.45 -2.09 -8.11
CA VAL A 276 6.16 -3.41 -8.69
C VAL A 276 6.00 -3.31 -10.21
N SER A 277 5.32 -2.28 -10.72
CA SER A 277 5.12 -2.06 -12.15
C SER A 277 6.44 -1.80 -12.89
N PHE A 278 7.33 -1.00 -12.29
CA PHE A 278 8.69 -0.78 -12.79
C PHE A 278 9.47 -2.09 -12.91
N TRP A 279 9.54 -2.87 -11.81
CA TRP A 279 10.30 -4.12 -11.81
C TRP A 279 9.72 -5.19 -12.72
N PHE A 280 8.39 -5.28 -12.82
CA PHE A 280 7.72 -6.16 -13.78
C PHE A 280 8.08 -5.78 -15.21
N THR A 281 8.13 -4.48 -15.52
CA THR A 281 8.51 -3.97 -16.85
C THR A 281 9.96 -4.31 -17.18
N ILE A 282 10.90 -4.07 -16.26
CA ILE A 282 12.32 -4.44 -16.44
C ILE A 282 12.48 -5.95 -16.66
N LEU A 283 11.78 -6.78 -15.88
CA LEU A 283 11.80 -8.23 -16.02
C LEU A 283 11.23 -8.68 -17.38
N TYR A 284 10.11 -8.10 -17.80
CA TYR A 284 9.50 -8.41 -19.08
C TYR A 284 10.45 -8.05 -20.24
N LEU A 285 11.06 -6.87 -20.19
CA LEU A 285 12.06 -6.42 -21.17
C LEU A 285 13.27 -7.36 -21.21
N LEU A 286 13.81 -7.76 -20.06
CA LEU A 286 14.93 -8.70 -19.97
C LEU A 286 14.64 -10.03 -20.71
N LEU A 287 13.43 -10.55 -20.55
CA LEU A 287 13.03 -11.84 -21.09
C LEU A 287 12.66 -11.78 -22.57
N ILE A 288 12.04 -10.69 -23.02
CA ILE A 288 11.64 -10.51 -24.43
C ILE A 288 12.81 -10.08 -25.32
N CYS A 289 13.79 -9.34 -24.77
CA CYS A 289 14.99 -8.92 -25.51
C CYS A 289 15.68 -10.14 -26.15
N PRO A 290 16.03 -10.09 -27.45
CA PRO A 290 16.74 -11.19 -28.10
C PRO A 290 18.07 -11.52 -27.40
N PRO A 291 18.47 -12.80 -27.27
CA PRO A 291 17.74 -14.01 -27.67
C PRO A 291 16.64 -14.37 -26.66
N ARG A 292 15.46 -14.72 -27.16
CA ARG A 292 14.35 -15.21 -26.35
C ARG A 292 14.59 -16.67 -25.97
N VAL A 293 14.68 -16.93 -24.67
CA VAL A 293 14.91 -18.28 -24.13
C VAL A 293 13.64 -18.74 -23.41
N THR A 294 13.22 -19.96 -23.70
CA THR A 294 12.06 -20.62 -23.09
C THR A 294 12.43 -22.06 -22.79
N ALA A 295 11.64 -22.74 -21.95
CA ALA A 295 11.83 -24.16 -21.63
C ALA A 295 12.04 -25.00 -22.91
N ALA A 296 11.12 -24.91 -23.87
CA ALA A 296 11.17 -25.64 -25.14
C ALA A 296 12.43 -25.32 -25.98
N SER A 297 12.87 -24.05 -26.02
CA SER A 297 14.07 -23.68 -26.78
C SER A 297 15.36 -24.18 -26.10
N SER A 298 15.37 -24.21 -24.76
CA SER A 298 16.51 -24.65 -23.95
C SER A 298 16.66 -26.17 -23.91
N GLU A 299 15.61 -26.93 -24.24
CA GLU A 299 15.69 -28.38 -24.44
C GLU A 299 16.49 -28.71 -25.71
N ILE A 300 16.24 -27.97 -26.79
CA ILE A 300 16.93 -28.15 -28.08
C ILE A 300 18.38 -27.65 -28.01
N ARG A 301 18.62 -26.50 -27.35
CA ARG A 301 19.96 -25.89 -27.24
C ARG A 301 20.32 -25.54 -25.79
N PRO A 302 21.12 -26.37 -25.10
CA PRO A 302 21.49 -26.11 -23.69
C PRO A 302 22.38 -24.86 -23.53
N ALA A 303 23.10 -24.42 -24.57
CA ALA A 303 23.87 -23.17 -24.54
C ALA A 303 23.02 -21.94 -24.21
N GLN A 304 21.69 -22.01 -24.37
CA GLN A 304 20.79 -20.90 -24.05
C GLN A 304 20.73 -20.55 -22.57
N TYR A 305 21.12 -21.47 -21.67
CA TYR A 305 21.26 -21.16 -20.25
C TYR A 305 22.31 -20.08 -20.00
N LEU A 306 23.39 -20.05 -20.79
CA LEU A 306 24.43 -19.01 -20.69
C LEU A 306 23.87 -17.63 -21.07
N TYR A 307 22.95 -17.54 -22.04
CA TYR A 307 22.31 -16.27 -22.38
C TYR A 307 21.48 -15.70 -21.23
N ILE A 308 20.81 -16.54 -20.45
CA ILE A 308 20.07 -16.10 -19.25
C ILE A 308 21.04 -15.61 -18.18
N ILE A 309 22.13 -16.33 -17.94
CA ILE A 309 23.16 -15.92 -16.97
C ILE A 309 23.75 -14.56 -17.37
N LEU A 310 24.07 -14.37 -18.66
CA LEU A 310 24.56 -13.09 -19.18
C LEU A 310 23.53 -11.97 -19.03
N LYS A 311 22.23 -12.26 -19.25
CA LYS A 311 21.15 -11.28 -19.03
C LYS A 311 21.01 -10.90 -17.56
N ILE A 312 21.06 -11.86 -16.64
CA ILE A 312 21.01 -11.59 -15.19
C ILE A 312 22.22 -10.75 -14.76
N LEU A 313 23.42 -11.07 -15.28
CA LEU A 313 24.63 -10.30 -15.02
C LEU A 313 24.50 -8.86 -15.55
N ALA A 314 23.98 -8.69 -16.76
CA ALA A 314 23.72 -7.37 -17.35
C ALA A 314 22.73 -6.57 -16.51
N LEU A 315 21.66 -7.21 -16.00
CA LEU A 315 20.70 -6.56 -15.10
C LEU A 315 21.36 -6.14 -13.78
N PHE A 316 22.22 -6.97 -13.20
CA PHE A 316 22.96 -6.64 -11.97
C PHE A 316 23.91 -5.45 -12.18
N ILE A 317 24.64 -5.43 -13.31
CA ILE A 317 25.49 -4.29 -13.70
C ILE A 317 24.64 -3.03 -13.87
N PHE A 318 23.51 -3.12 -14.56
CA PHE A 318 22.59 -2.00 -14.76
C PHE A 318 22.09 -1.41 -13.43
N ILE A 319 21.66 -2.26 -12.50
CA ILE A 319 21.22 -1.83 -11.16
C ILE A 319 22.36 -1.16 -10.40
N THR A 320 23.58 -1.70 -10.49
CA THR A 320 24.75 -1.14 -9.81
C THR A 320 25.13 0.23 -10.39
N ILE A 321 25.07 0.40 -11.70
CA ILE A 321 25.31 1.70 -12.37
C ILE A 321 24.26 2.73 -11.92
N LEU A 322 22.98 2.36 -11.94
CA LEU A 322 21.90 3.22 -11.45
C LEU A 322 22.12 3.61 -9.98
N TYR A 323 22.54 2.67 -9.14
CA TYR A 323 22.79 2.94 -7.72
C TYR A 323 23.99 3.86 -7.48
N MET A 324 25.10 3.64 -8.18
CA MET A 324 26.34 4.40 -7.98
C MET A 324 26.25 5.83 -8.51
N SER A 325 25.33 6.10 -9.45
CA SER A 325 25.17 7.41 -10.07
C SER A 325 23.77 7.98 -9.83
N GLU A 326 23.61 8.70 -8.73
CA GLU A 326 22.40 9.47 -8.42
C GLU A 326 22.05 10.44 -9.56
N VAL A 327 23.06 11.12 -10.13
CA VAL A 327 22.87 12.01 -11.30
C VAL A 327 22.31 11.28 -12.52
N PHE A 328 22.70 10.03 -12.75
CA PHE A 328 22.18 9.24 -13.86
C PHE A 328 20.74 8.79 -13.59
N PHE A 329 20.43 8.42 -12.34
CA PHE A 329 19.07 8.12 -11.91
C PHE A 329 18.14 9.33 -12.11
N ASP A 330 18.53 10.49 -11.60
CA ASP A 330 17.77 11.74 -11.74
C ASP A 330 17.53 12.07 -13.21
N LYS A 331 18.54 11.96 -14.08
CA LYS A 331 18.36 12.20 -15.52
C LYS A 331 17.36 11.25 -16.18
N ILE A 332 17.35 9.97 -15.81
CA ILE A 332 16.40 9.01 -16.39
C ILE A 332 14.97 9.31 -15.97
N PHE A 333 14.76 9.59 -14.69
CA PHE A 333 13.41 9.71 -14.13
C PHE A 333 12.84 11.13 -14.19
N LEU A 334 13.68 12.18 -14.26
CA LEU A 334 13.24 13.57 -14.44
C LEU A 334 13.05 13.96 -15.92
N THR A 335 13.43 13.11 -16.88
CA THR A 335 13.20 13.37 -18.30
C THR A 335 11.76 13.05 -18.70
N ARG A 336 11.15 13.92 -19.52
CA ARG A 336 9.82 13.67 -20.10
C ARG A 336 9.90 12.50 -21.10
N PRO A 337 8.95 11.56 -21.09
CA PRO A 337 7.62 11.63 -20.46
C PRO A 337 7.55 11.07 -19.02
N TRP A 338 8.65 10.55 -18.47
CA TRP A 338 8.64 9.78 -17.21
C TRP A 338 8.54 10.64 -15.96
N LYS A 339 9.03 11.90 -16.01
CA LYS A 339 8.98 12.88 -14.91
C LYS A 339 7.66 12.83 -14.17
N ALA A 340 6.65 12.92 -14.98
CA ALA A 340 5.25 13.00 -14.70
C ALA A 340 4.77 11.83 -13.76
N LEU A 341 5.27 10.60 -13.98
CA LEU A 341 4.94 9.41 -13.19
C LEU A 341 5.77 9.25 -11.90
N PHE A 342 6.98 9.80 -11.89
CA PHE A 342 8.00 9.50 -10.88
C PHE A 342 8.47 10.73 -10.09
N VAL A 343 7.67 11.79 -10.07
CA VAL A 343 8.01 13.03 -9.38
C VAL A 343 6.81 13.49 -8.56
N THR A 344 7.08 13.96 -7.34
CA THR A 344 6.07 14.55 -6.45
C THR A 344 5.69 15.96 -6.90
N THR A 345 4.65 16.54 -6.30
CA THR A 345 4.18 17.90 -6.62
C THR A 345 5.26 18.99 -6.50
N ASP A 346 6.32 18.75 -5.72
CA ASP A 346 7.42 19.68 -5.47
C ASP A 346 8.69 19.39 -6.29
N ASP A 347 8.56 18.61 -7.36
CA ASP A 347 9.69 18.14 -8.17
C ASP A 347 10.71 17.25 -7.42
N ASP A 348 10.33 16.69 -6.26
CA ASP A 348 11.20 15.84 -5.44
C ASP A 348 11.13 14.36 -5.88
N ILE A 349 12.30 13.76 -6.12
CA ILE A 349 12.54 12.36 -6.50
C ILE A 349 13.11 11.50 -5.36
N HIS A 350 13.48 12.12 -4.24
CA HIS A 350 14.17 11.44 -3.14
C HIS A 350 13.39 10.26 -2.59
N GLU A 351 12.06 10.35 -2.50
CA GLU A 351 11.26 9.21 -2.04
C GLU A 351 11.35 8.02 -3.01
N TRP A 352 11.23 8.26 -4.31
CA TRP A 352 11.36 7.19 -5.32
C TRP A 352 12.74 6.53 -5.28
N TRP A 353 13.79 7.35 -5.28
CA TRP A 353 15.16 6.88 -5.16
C TRP A 353 15.36 6.04 -3.89
N TYR A 354 14.87 6.52 -2.75
CA TYR A 354 14.97 5.84 -1.48
C TYR A 354 14.28 4.47 -1.49
N ARG A 355 13.02 4.40 -1.97
CA ARG A 355 12.24 3.14 -2.03
C ARG A 355 12.84 2.15 -3.02
N TRP A 356 13.35 2.63 -4.15
CA TRP A 356 14.04 1.83 -5.16
C TRP A 356 15.36 1.27 -4.63
N LYS A 357 16.21 2.13 -4.03
CA LYS A 357 17.50 1.77 -3.42
C LYS A 357 17.33 0.66 -2.38
N LEU A 358 16.29 0.75 -1.55
CA LEU A 358 16.03 -0.21 -0.48
C LEU A 358 15.77 -1.64 -0.98
N ASN A 359 15.17 -1.79 -2.17
CA ASN A 359 14.72 -3.09 -2.69
C ASN A 359 15.44 -3.55 -3.95
N ARG A 360 16.54 -2.88 -4.33
CA ARG A 360 17.21 -3.00 -5.64
C ARG A 360 17.55 -4.42 -6.11
N PHE A 361 17.84 -5.35 -5.20
CA PHE A 361 18.19 -6.74 -5.55
C PHE A 361 17.06 -7.76 -5.36
N SER A 362 15.95 -7.37 -4.72
CA SER A 362 14.90 -8.32 -4.32
C SER A 362 14.33 -9.12 -5.50
N VAL A 363 14.03 -8.42 -6.60
CA VAL A 363 13.47 -9.02 -7.82
C VAL A 363 14.49 -9.91 -8.53
N VAL A 364 15.75 -9.46 -8.61
CA VAL A 364 16.84 -10.23 -9.22
C VAL A 364 17.09 -11.52 -8.45
N ASN A 365 17.07 -11.47 -7.12
CA ASN A 365 17.17 -12.64 -6.26
C ASN A 365 16.01 -13.63 -6.53
N GLY A 366 14.79 -13.12 -6.76
CA GLY A 366 13.65 -13.95 -7.14
C GLY A 366 13.84 -14.65 -8.49
N VAL A 367 14.37 -13.93 -9.48
CA VAL A 367 14.73 -14.48 -10.80
C VAL A 367 15.80 -15.57 -10.68
N ILE A 368 16.87 -15.30 -9.90
CA ILE A 368 17.96 -16.24 -9.67
C ILE A 368 17.43 -17.52 -9.00
N LEU A 369 16.62 -17.40 -7.94
CA LEU A 369 16.05 -18.58 -7.30
C LEU A 369 15.15 -19.36 -8.26
N SER A 370 14.30 -18.67 -9.03
CA SER A 370 13.46 -19.34 -10.01
C SER A 370 14.29 -20.12 -11.04
N PHE A 371 15.40 -19.54 -11.49
CA PHE A 371 16.32 -20.19 -12.43
C PHE A 371 16.99 -21.42 -11.81
N ILE A 372 17.44 -21.32 -10.55
CA ILE A 372 18.01 -22.44 -9.79
C ILE A 372 16.99 -23.57 -9.64
N VAL A 373 15.74 -23.26 -9.27
CA VAL A 373 14.67 -24.26 -9.13
C VAL A 373 14.40 -24.97 -10.47
N ILE A 374 14.36 -24.23 -11.58
CA ILE A 374 14.19 -24.81 -12.92
C ILE A 374 15.34 -25.77 -13.26
N LEU A 375 16.59 -25.38 -12.98
CA LEU A 375 17.75 -26.24 -13.23
C LEU A 375 17.73 -27.48 -12.32
N ALA A 376 17.38 -27.31 -11.04
CA ALA A 376 17.29 -28.40 -10.09
C ALA A 376 16.19 -29.40 -10.45
N GLN A 377 15.05 -28.93 -10.97
CA GLN A 377 13.99 -29.77 -11.56
C GLN A 377 14.51 -30.54 -12.78
N ARG A 378 15.26 -29.88 -13.69
CA ARG A 378 15.80 -30.53 -14.91
C ARG A 378 16.82 -31.63 -14.60
N TYR A 379 17.68 -31.43 -13.62
CA TYR A 379 18.70 -32.42 -13.22
C TYR A 379 18.19 -33.42 -12.17
N ASN A 380 16.88 -33.45 -11.88
CA ASN A 380 16.27 -34.32 -10.87
C ASN A 380 16.94 -34.23 -9.48
N LEU A 381 17.47 -33.05 -9.13
CA LEU A 381 18.03 -32.80 -7.80
C LEU A 381 16.94 -32.59 -6.74
N ILE A 382 15.72 -32.29 -7.20
CA ILE A 382 14.53 -31.99 -6.41
C ILE A 382 13.41 -32.88 -6.94
N ASP A 383 12.76 -33.65 -6.06
CA ASP A 383 11.55 -34.40 -6.37
C ASP A 383 10.32 -33.65 -5.83
N ASP A 384 9.65 -32.91 -6.71
CA ASP A 384 8.44 -32.15 -6.41
C ASP A 384 7.18 -32.72 -7.08
N ASN A 385 7.26 -33.93 -7.64
CA ASN A 385 6.12 -34.63 -8.24
C ASN A 385 5.32 -35.45 -7.21
N ASN A 386 5.96 -35.78 -6.09
CA ASN A 386 5.40 -36.62 -5.05
C ASN A 386 5.10 -35.84 -3.76
N HIS A 387 4.36 -36.48 -2.84
CA HIS A 387 4.12 -35.99 -1.47
C HIS A 387 5.32 -36.22 -0.52
N SER A 388 6.41 -36.81 -1.01
CA SER A 388 7.64 -37.04 -0.24
C SER A 388 8.45 -35.75 -0.04
N ASN A 389 9.48 -35.85 0.80
CA ASN A 389 10.44 -34.76 0.99
C ASN A 389 11.06 -34.34 -0.34
N LEU A 390 11.34 -33.04 -0.47
CA LEU A 390 11.85 -32.43 -1.70
C LEU A 390 13.22 -32.98 -2.14
N VAL A 391 14.03 -33.34 -1.15
CA VAL A 391 15.37 -33.89 -1.29
C VAL A 391 15.52 -35.09 -0.36
N LEU A 392 16.62 -35.83 -0.48
CA LEU A 392 16.91 -36.97 0.39
C LEU A 392 16.78 -36.57 1.88
N PRO A 393 16.22 -37.43 2.75
CA PRO A 393 15.93 -37.08 4.15
C PRO A 393 17.10 -36.49 4.93
N ARG A 394 18.33 -36.98 4.73
CA ARG A 394 19.53 -36.44 5.39
C ARG A 394 19.82 -35.00 4.96
N LEU A 395 19.70 -34.73 3.65
CA LEU A 395 19.90 -33.40 3.09
C LEU A 395 18.75 -32.46 3.47
N ALA A 396 17.53 -32.99 3.61
CA ALA A 396 16.35 -32.25 4.05
C ALA A 396 16.52 -31.73 5.49
N VAL A 397 17.01 -32.56 6.41
CA VAL A 397 17.28 -32.15 7.80
C VAL A 397 18.41 -31.12 7.84
N PHE A 398 19.49 -31.35 7.11
CA PHE A 398 20.63 -30.42 7.05
C PHE A 398 20.24 -29.06 6.48
N SER A 399 19.51 -29.03 5.36
CA SER A 399 19.05 -27.78 4.73
C SER A 399 18.05 -27.04 5.63
N SER A 400 17.17 -27.76 6.33
CA SER A 400 16.24 -27.17 7.30
C SER A 400 16.98 -26.54 8.49
N PHE A 401 18.03 -27.20 8.99
CA PHE A 401 18.85 -26.66 10.09
C PHE A 401 19.59 -25.37 9.68
N ILE A 402 20.21 -25.35 8.50
CA ILE A 402 20.86 -24.15 7.97
C ILE A 402 19.84 -23.01 7.78
N ALA A 403 18.68 -23.32 7.22
CA ALA A 403 17.61 -22.32 7.03
C ALA A 403 17.13 -21.76 8.37
N PHE A 404 17.01 -22.60 9.40
CA PHE A 404 16.63 -22.15 10.73
C PHE A 404 17.67 -21.22 11.36
N ILE A 405 18.96 -21.55 11.24
CA ILE A 405 20.05 -20.66 11.66
C ILE A 405 20.00 -19.34 10.88
N GLY A 406 19.79 -19.39 9.57
CA GLY A 406 19.67 -18.20 8.71
C GLY A 406 18.56 -17.26 9.14
N LEU A 407 17.38 -17.79 9.49
CA LEU A 407 16.27 -17.00 10.05
C LEU A 407 16.63 -16.39 11.40
N ILE A 408 17.15 -17.18 12.34
CA ILE A 408 17.53 -16.67 13.67
C ILE A 408 18.59 -15.59 13.55
N ALA A 409 19.65 -15.82 12.79
CA ALA A 409 20.73 -14.85 12.60
C ALA A 409 20.20 -13.54 12.01
N SER A 410 19.31 -13.63 11.02
CA SER A 410 18.66 -12.45 10.43
C SER A 410 17.79 -11.72 11.45
N THR A 411 16.95 -12.43 12.20
CA THR A 411 16.07 -11.82 13.22
C THR A 411 16.87 -11.17 14.35
N VAL A 412 17.90 -11.85 14.87
CA VAL A 412 18.78 -11.31 15.91
C VAL A 412 19.47 -10.04 15.41
N TYR A 413 20.01 -10.05 14.19
CA TYR A 413 20.61 -8.85 13.60
C TYR A 413 19.60 -7.69 13.51
N ASN A 414 18.37 -7.95 13.04
CA ASN A 414 17.34 -6.91 12.90
C ASN A 414 16.84 -6.35 14.23
N ILE A 415 16.93 -7.11 15.33
CA ILE A 415 16.61 -6.66 16.69
C ILE A 415 17.73 -5.80 17.26
N LEU A 416 18.99 -6.21 17.05
CA LEU A 416 20.17 -5.51 17.56
C LEU A 416 20.51 -4.23 16.79
N CYS A 417 20.05 -4.12 15.54
CA CYS A 417 20.34 -2.97 14.69
C CYS A 417 19.54 -1.73 15.11
N GLN A 418 20.23 -0.73 15.68
CA GLN A 418 19.62 0.50 16.20
C GLN A 418 19.55 1.64 15.17
N ASN A 419 20.57 1.79 14.31
CA ASN A 419 20.63 2.87 13.32
C ASN A 419 19.89 2.51 12.02
N ARG A 420 18.69 3.11 11.84
CA ARG A 420 17.80 2.82 10.71
C ARG A 420 18.47 2.92 9.33
N ILE A 421 19.35 3.90 9.13
CA ILE A 421 19.98 4.15 7.83
C ILE A 421 20.93 3.01 7.46
N GLU A 422 21.83 2.65 8.38
CA GLU A 422 22.78 1.55 8.21
C GLU A 422 22.05 0.20 8.08
N CYS A 423 21.03 -0.03 8.92
CA CYS A 423 20.24 -1.27 8.86
C CYS A 423 19.64 -1.46 7.47
N TYR A 424 19.03 -0.42 6.92
CA TYR A 424 18.36 -0.47 5.61
C TYR A 424 19.34 -0.65 4.46
N GLU A 425 20.54 -0.06 4.54
CA GLU A 425 21.57 -0.30 3.54
C GLU A 425 22.01 -1.77 3.55
N LEU A 426 22.30 -2.35 4.71
CA LEU A 426 22.67 -3.75 4.79
C LEU A 426 21.50 -4.68 4.40
N LEU A 427 20.27 -4.33 4.80
CA LEU A 427 19.07 -5.11 4.53
C LEU A 427 18.82 -5.29 3.02
N SER A 428 19.16 -4.28 2.22
CA SER A 428 19.05 -4.38 0.77
C SER A 428 19.89 -5.52 0.17
N TYR A 429 20.98 -5.92 0.84
CA TYR A 429 21.82 -7.06 0.46
C TYR A 429 21.42 -8.36 1.19
N THR A 430 21.10 -8.27 2.49
CA THR A 430 20.91 -9.46 3.35
C THR A 430 19.47 -9.99 3.38
N SER A 431 18.48 -9.23 2.88
CA SER A 431 17.06 -9.64 2.83
C SER A 431 16.81 -10.99 2.14
N VAL A 432 17.71 -11.42 1.25
CA VAL A 432 17.63 -12.73 0.58
C VAL A 432 17.79 -13.91 1.54
N ILE A 433 18.54 -13.75 2.63
CA ILE A 433 18.82 -14.81 3.61
C ILE A 433 17.53 -15.30 4.29
N PRO A 434 16.72 -14.43 4.94
CA PRO A 434 15.48 -14.88 5.56
C PRO A 434 14.44 -15.34 4.54
N ILE A 435 14.41 -14.75 3.33
CA ILE A 435 13.49 -15.15 2.25
C ILE A 435 13.77 -16.58 1.80
N ILE A 436 15.03 -16.90 1.45
CA ILE A 436 15.41 -18.26 1.03
C ILE A 436 15.23 -19.25 2.18
N SER A 437 15.59 -18.86 3.40
CA SER A 437 15.42 -19.70 4.58
C SER A 437 13.95 -20.08 4.81
N TYR A 438 13.03 -19.13 4.69
CA TYR A 438 11.59 -19.39 4.75
C TYR A 438 11.14 -20.34 3.63
N ILE A 439 11.60 -20.13 2.39
CA ILE A 439 11.24 -20.99 1.25
C ILE A 439 11.71 -22.44 1.47
N ILE A 440 12.93 -22.63 1.97
CA ILE A 440 13.49 -23.96 2.27
C ILE A 440 12.64 -24.64 3.34
N LEU A 441 12.41 -24.00 4.49
CA LEU A 441 11.61 -24.58 5.57
C LEU A 441 10.18 -24.91 5.12
N ARG A 442 9.59 -24.08 4.26
CA ARG A 442 8.23 -24.28 3.76
C ARG A 442 8.10 -25.42 2.75
N ASN A 443 9.14 -25.71 1.96
CA ASN A 443 9.05 -26.63 0.81
C ASN A 443 9.81 -27.95 0.98
N VAL A 444 10.78 -28.04 1.91
CA VAL A 444 11.59 -29.25 2.09
C VAL A 444 10.75 -30.45 2.54
N SER A 445 9.86 -30.23 3.52
CA SER A 445 8.92 -31.25 3.98
C SER A 445 7.74 -31.34 3.02
N GLY A 446 7.41 -32.55 2.56
CA GLY A 446 6.26 -32.79 1.70
C GLY A 446 4.91 -32.40 2.35
N VAL A 447 4.79 -32.56 3.67
CA VAL A 447 3.59 -32.18 4.43
C VAL A 447 3.38 -30.67 4.42
N LEU A 448 4.44 -29.90 4.68
CA LEU A 448 4.38 -28.44 4.60
C LEU A 448 4.18 -27.99 3.15
N ARG A 449 4.81 -28.68 2.18
CA ARG A 449 4.68 -28.33 0.77
C ARG A 449 3.24 -28.48 0.24
N THR A 450 2.49 -29.44 0.76
CA THR A 450 1.16 -29.81 0.22
C THR A 450 -0.01 -29.34 1.07
N ARG A 451 0.24 -28.57 2.14
CA ARG A 451 -0.80 -27.95 2.96
C ARG A 451 -0.67 -26.44 2.94
N PHE A 452 -1.76 -25.71 2.94
CA PHE A 452 -1.77 -24.25 2.95
C PHE A 452 -2.98 -23.72 3.74
N SER A 453 -2.87 -22.52 4.30
CA SER A 453 -4.02 -21.83 4.90
C SER A 453 -4.91 -21.19 3.84
N SER A 454 -6.16 -21.65 3.72
CA SER A 454 -7.13 -21.09 2.76
C SER A 454 -7.54 -19.67 3.11
N LEU A 455 -7.56 -19.32 4.41
CA LEU A 455 -7.77 -17.96 4.89
C LEU A 455 -6.68 -17.01 4.40
N PHE A 456 -5.40 -17.35 4.62
CA PHE A 456 -4.31 -16.51 4.13
C PHE A 456 -4.25 -16.48 2.60
N ALA A 457 -4.47 -17.61 1.92
CA ALA A 457 -4.52 -17.60 0.46
C ALA A 457 -5.61 -16.66 -0.09
N TRP A 458 -6.76 -16.56 0.59
CA TRP A 458 -7.81 -15.62 0.22
C TRP A 458 -7.35 -14.16 0.36
N PHE A 459 -6.77 -13.77 1.50
CA PHE A 459 -6.19 -12.43 1.68
C PHE A 459 -5.06 -12.13 0.68
N GLY A 460 -4.29 -13.15 0.29
CA GLY A 460 -3.23 -13.01 -0.71
C GLY A 460 -3.71 -12.70 -2.12
N ARG A 461 -4.91 -13.19 -2.50
CA ARG A 461 -5.51 -12.90 -3.81
C ARG A 461 -5.92 -11.44 -3.94
N ILE A 462 -6.36 -10.82 -2.83
CA ILE A 462 -6.80 -9.42 -2.74
C ILE A 462 -5.74 -8.49 -2.13
N SER A 463 -4.46 -8.93 -2.08
CA SER A 463 -3.41 -8.22 -1.32
C SER A 463 -3.13 -6.82 -1.86
N LEU A 464 -3.29 -6.63 -3.17
CA LEU A 464 -3.05 -5.34 -3.82
C LEU A 464 -4.12 -4.32 -3.38
N GLU A 465 -5.38 -4.72 -3.44
CA GLU A 465 -6.51 -3.89 -3.05
C GLU A 465 -6.44 -3.54 -1.57
N LEU A 466 -6.07 -4.51 -0.71
CA LEU A 466 -5.83 -4.27 0.71
C LEU A 466 -4.72 -3.23 0.94
N MET A 467 -3.61 -3.33 0.21
CA MET A 467 -2.49 -2.40 0.36
C MET A 467 -2.86 -0.97 -0.03
N VAL A 468 -3.67 -0.80 -1.06
CA VAL A 468 -4.04 0.53 -1.56
C VAL A 468 -5.21 1.13 -0.78
N CYS A 469 -6.25 0.35 -0.50
CA CYS A 469 -7.45 0.86 0.17
C CYS A 469 -7.22 1.22 1.64
N GLN A 470 -6.15 0.70 2.27
CA GLN A 470 -5.85 1.03 3.68
C GLN A 470 -5.67 2.55 3.86
N TYR A 471 -5.15 3.26 2.85
CA TYR A 471 -4.89 4.70 2.91
C TYR A 471 -6.15 5.56 3.03
N HIS A 472 -7.32 5.05 2.61
CA HIS A 472 -8.56 5.84 2.58
C HIS A 472 -9.67 5.31 3.49
N ILE A 473 -9.49 4.12 4.09
CA ILE A 473 -10.49 3.53 4.99
C ILE A 473 -9.93 3.33 6.40
N TRP A 474 -8.78 2.68 6.52
CA TRP A 474 -8.19 2.40 7.83
C TRP A 474 -7.37 3.57 8.33
N LEU A 475 -6.50 4.08 7.47
CA LEU A 475 -5.63 5.20 7.75
C LEU A 475 -6.37 6.48 7.39
N ALA A 476 -6.11 7.52 8.16
CA ALA A 476 -6.56 8.87 7.90
C ALA A 476 -5.38 9.83 8.08
N ALA A 477 -5.57 11.09 7.67
CA ALA A 477 -4.60 12.17 7.91
C ALA A 477 -3.19 11.81 7.38
N ASP A 478 -3.09 11.44 6.10
CA ASP A 478 -1.82 11.08 5.45
C ASP A 478 -1.01 10.03 6.25
N THR A 479 -1.72 9.03 6.80
CA THR A 479 -1.20 7.91 7.61
C THR A 479 -0.88 8.21 9.08
N HIS A 480 -1.15 9.40 9.59
CA HIS A 480 -0.95 9.72 11.01
C HIS A 480 -2.10 9.26 11.91
N GLY A 481 -3.32 9.18 11.36
CA GLY A 481 -4.53 8.83 12.09
C GLY A 481 -5.20 7.52 11.66
N VAL A 482 -6.28 7.18 12.37
CA VAL A 482 -7.20 6.07 12.11
C VAL A 482 -8.63 6.61 12.00
N LEU A 483 -9.41 6.03 11.10
CA LEU A 483 -10.81 6.39 10.92
C LEU A 483 -11.71 5.88 12.06
N VAL A 484 -12.59 6.74 12.56
CA VAL A 484 -13.54 6.43 13.63
C VAL A 484 -14.97 6.62 13.14
N LEU A 485 -15.67 5.50 12.98
CA LEU A 485 -17.10 5.44 12.66
C LEU A 485 -17.96 5.42 13.93
N LEU A 486 -17.48 4.78 15.00
CA LEU A 486 -18.17 4.70 16.29
C LEU A 486 -17.30 5.29 17.41
N PRO A 487 -17.57 6.52 17.86
CA PRO A 487 -16.83 7.12 18.96
C PRO A 487 -17.09 6.38 20.29
N GLY A 488 -16.07 6.29 21.14
CA GLY A 488 -16.17 5.70 22.49
C GLY A 488 -15.96 4.17 22.59
N TYR A 489 -15.95 3.43 21.47
CA TYR A 489 -15.74 1.97 21.45
C TYR A 489 -14.64 1.55 20.47
N PRO A 490 -13.34 1.68 20.81
CA PRO A 490 -12.24 1.52 19.85
C PRO A 490 -12.14 0.12 19.25
N VAL A 491 -12.37 -0.94 20.03
CA VAL A 491 -12.31 -2.33 19.54
C VAL A 491 -13.44 -2.62 18.57
N LEU A 492 -14.68 -2.21 18.90
CA LEU A 492 -15.84 -2.41 18.05
C LEU A 492 -15.71 -1.59 16.76
N ASN A 493 -15.23 -0.35 16.85
CA ASN A 493 -14.89 0.47 15.70
C ASN A 493 -13.89 -0.24 14.78
N GLY A 494 -12.78 -0.74 15.35
CA GLY A 494 -11.77 -1.49 14.61
C GLY A 494 -12.36 -2.69 13.87
N LEU A 495 -13.23 -3.47 14.52
CA LEU A 495 -13.88 -4.63 13.88
C LEU A 495 -14.81 -4.24 12.73
N ILE A 496 -15.65 -3.21 12.92
CA ILE A 496 -16.61 -2.77 11.89
C ILE A 496 -15.88 -2.15 10.69
N VAL A 497 -14.91 -1.26 10.94
CA VAL A 497 -14.11 -0.64 9.88
C VAL A 497 -13.34 -1.72 9.10
N SER A 498 -12.76 -2.69 9.80
CA SER A 498 -12.06 -3.82 9.16
C SER A 498 -12.99 -4.67 8.31
N PHE A 499 -14.22 -4.94 8.77
CA PHE A 499 -15.21 -5.69 7.99
C PHE A 499 -15.59 -4.95 6.70
N ILE A 500 -15.92 -3.65 6.80
CA ILE A 500 -16.25 -2.82 5.63
C ILE A 500 -15.06 -2.75 4.66
N PHE A 501 -13.86 -2.53 5.19
CA PHE A 501 -12.61 -2.47 4.42
C PHE A 501 -12.37 -3.75 3.62
N ILE A 502 -12.48 -4.92 4.26
CA ILE A 502 -12.28 -6.21 3.60
C ILE A 502 -13.35 -6.45 2.51
N CYS A 503 -14.62 -6.13 2.77
CA CYS A 503 -15.70 -6.27 1.79
C CYS A 503 -15.44 -5.40 0.55
N ILE A 504 -14.99 -4.15 0.74
CA ILE A 504 -14.69 -3.24 -0.36
C ILE A 504 -13.49 -3.75 -1.17
N CYS A 505 -12.43 -4.23 -0.51
CA CYS A 505 -11.27 -4.79 -1.22
C CYS A 505 -11.65 -6.01 -2.08
N HIS A 506 -12.54 -6.87 -1.57
CA HIS A 506 -13.06 -7.99 -2.34
C HIS A 506 -13.87 -7.54 -3.57
N GLU A 507 -14.76 -6.55 -3.42
CA GLU A 507 -15.52 -6.02 -4.55
C GLU A 507 -14.63 -5.32 -5.59
N LEU A 508 -13.59 -4.59 -5.16
CA LEU A 508 -12.62 -3.97 -6.07
C LEU A 508 -11.82 -5.01 -6.87
N HIS A 509 -11.42 -6.11 -6.23
CA HIS A 509 -10.74 -7.21 -6.90
C HIS A 509 -11.59 -7.81 -8.02
N ASP A 510 -12.88 -8.02 -7.74
CA ASP A 510 -13.87 -8.51 -8.69
C ASP A 510 -14.09 -7.52 -9.85
N ILE A 511 -14.19 -6.22 -9.54
CA ILE A 511 -14.35 -5.15 -10.53
C ILE A 511 -13.15 -5.12 -11.48
N THR A 512 -11.94 -5.11 -10.95
CA THR A 512 -10.69 -5.10 -11.73
C THR A 512 -10.63 -6.32 -12.67
N THR A 513 -10.98 -7.49 -12.15
CA THR A 513 -10.99 -8.74 -12.93
C THR A 513 -12.03 -8.70 -14.06
N LYS A 514 -13.24 -8.20 -13.80
CA LYS A 514 -14.31 -8.06 -14.79
C LYS A 514 -14.01 -7.01 -15.86
N LEU A 515 -13.34 -5.90 -15.50
CA LEU A 515 -12.99 -4.82 -16.42
C LEU A 515 -11.76 -5.13 -17.28
N THR A 516 -10.83 -5.96 -16.81
CA THR A 516 -9.59 -6.32 -17.53
C THR A 516 -9.82 -6.72 -19.01
N PRO A 517 -10.70 -7.69 -19.34
CA PRO A 517 -10.88 -8.11 -20.74
C PRO A 517 -11.49 -7.04 -21.66
N TYR A 518 -12.18 -6.04 -21.10
CA TYR A 518 -12.77 -4.94 -21.87
C TYR A 518 -11.80 -3.78 -22.05
N ALA A 519 -11.02 -3.47 -21.02
CA ALA A 519 -9.99 -2.44 -21.08
C ALA A 519 -8.80 -2.90 -21.95
N VAL A 520 -8.38 -4.15 -21.77
CA VAL A 520 -7.22 -4.76 -22.44
C VAL A 520 -7.68 -6.05 -23.16
N PRO A 521 -8.36 -5.90 -24.32
CA PRO A 521 -8.87 -7.04 -25.08
C PRO A 521 -7.74 -7.90 -25.63
N SER A 522 -8.05 -9.17 -25.90
CA SER A 522 -7.07 -10.12 -26.41
C SER A 522 -6.54 -9.75 -27.80
N ASP A 523 -7.39 -9.12 -28.61
CA ASP A 523 -7.07 -8.71 -29.98
C ASP A 523 -6.16 -7.47 -30.01
N HIS A 524 -5.06 -7.57 -30.74
CA HIS A 524 -4.06 -6.50 -30.82
C HIS A 524 -4.62 -5.19 -31.36
N LYS A 525 -5.54 -5.22 -32.33
CA LYS A 525 -6.12 -4.00 -32.92
C LYS A 525 -6.95 -3.22 -31.90
N ASP A 526 -7.82 -3.90 -31.18
CA ASP A 526 -8.65 -3.28 -30.14
C ASP A 526 -7.81 -2.83 -28.94
N LEU A 527 -6.76 -3.58 -28.61
CA LEU A 527 -5.79 -3.19 -27.59
C LEU A 527 -5.10 -1.87 -27.93
N PHE A 528 -4.57 -1.73 -29.15
CA PHE A 528 -3.92 -0.48 -29.58
C PHE A 528 -4.90 0.69 -29.62
N ARG A 529 -6.15 0.47 -30.07
CA ARG A 529 -7.20 1.50 -30.02
C ARG A 529 -7.42 1.98 -28.58
N ASN A 530 -7.64 1.05 -27.65
CA ASN A 530 -7.89 1.39 -26.25
C ASN A 530 -6.69 2.07 -25.60
N LEU A 531 -5.47 1.64 -25.92
CA LEU A 531 -4.23 2.26 -25.43
C LEU A 531 -4.10 3.71 -25.92
N ILE A 532 -4.39 3.98 -27.20
CA ILE A 532 -4.38 5.34 -27.75
C ILE A 532 -5.41 6.20 -27.03
N CYS A 533 -6.64 5.70 -26.82
CA CYS A 533 -7.66 6.42 -26.05
C CYS A 533 -7.20 6.72 -24.62
N PHE A 534 -6.57 5.76 -23.94
CA PHE A 534 -6.06 5.93 -22.59
C PHE A 534 -4.95 6.99 -22.52
N VAL A 535 -3.99 6.96 -23.45
CA VAL A 535 -2.90 7.95 -23.51
C VAL A 535 -3.44 9.34 -23.84
N LEU A 536 -4.40 9.45 -24.78
CA LEU A 536 -5.05 10.72 -25.10
C LEU A 536 -5.84 11.31 -23.93
N LEU A 537 -6.40 10.46 -23.05
CA LEU A 537 -7.04 10.89 -21.81
C LEU A 537 -6.02 11.32 -20.75
N LEU A 538 -4.88 10.63 -20.64
CA LEU A 538 -3.86 10.95 -19.64
C LEU A 538 -3.06 12.22 -19.93
N ILE A 539 -2.77 12.53 -21.20
CA ILE A 539 -1.93 13.68 -21.57
C ILE A 539 -2.51 15.01 -21.05
N PRO A 540 -3.80 15.34 -21.22
CA PRO A 540 -4.39 16.56 -20.65
C PRO A 540 -4.41 16.56 -19.13
N LEU A 541 -4.57 15.39 -18.51
CA LEU A 541 -4.62 15.22 -17.05
C LEU A 541 -3.25 15.44 -16.40
N GLY A 542 -2.17 14.95 -17.01
CA GLY A 542 -0.80 15.21 -16.55
C GLY A 542 -0.32 16.62 -16.84
N ALA A 543 -0.78 17.25 -17.92
CA ALA A 543 -0.33 18.59 -18.30
C ALA A 543 -0.90 19.72 -17.41
N ASN A 544 -2.15 19.59 -16.94
CA ASN A 544 -2.84 20.68 -16.24
C ASN A 544 -2.80 20.58 -14.71
N ASP A 545 -2.73 19.36 -14.14
CA ASP A 545 -2.92 19.17 -12.69
C ASP A 545 -1.66 18.63 -11.98
N GLY A 546 -0.53 18.43 -12.67
CA GLY A 546 0.72 17.96 -12.06
C GLY A 546 0.63 16.57 -11.39
N MET A 547 -0.46 15.84 -11.62
CA MET A 547 -0.74 14.53 -11.00
C MET A 547 -0.05 13.37 -11.71
N PHE A 548 0.46 13.59 -12.92
CA PHE A 548 0.95 12.55 -13.82
C PHE A 548 2.00 13.00 -14.76
#